data_AF-A0A1S1MTM9-F1
#
_entry.id   AF-A0A1S1MTM9-F1
#
_cell.length_a   1.000
_cell.length_b   1.000
_cell.length_c   1.000
_cell.angle_alpha   90.00
_cell.angle_beta   90.00
_cell.angle_gamma   90.00
#
_symmetry.space_group_name_H-M   'P 1'
#
loop_
_entity.id
_entity.type
_entity.pdbx_description
1 polymer ?
#
loop_
_entity_poly.entity_id
_entity_poly.type
_entity_poly.pdbx_seq_one_letter_code
_entity_poly.pdbx_strand_id
1 'polypeptide(L)'
;MKINAKQVVRFRRSKSWSQEQLAEQTGLNLRTIQRIENEGVASMRSSKALAATFDVEVDSLSELDEQIRYEFKVVEIAFDARIALDFNKPLASELNAELNKHGQAGWKLAQVIAPDKIMGNYAVPDNKLLVIMQREVLS
;
A
#
# COMPACT_ATOMS: atom_id res chain seq x y z
N MET A 1 -16.15 10.65 -9.71
CA MET A 1 -15.21 10.87 -8.60
C MET A 1 -15.23 9.64 -7.73
N LYS A 2 -14.06 9.12 -7.36
CA LYS A 2 -13.97 8.04 -6.36
C LYS A 2 -14.16 8.64 -4.97
N ILE A 3 -14.95 7.98 -4.16
CA ILE A 3 -15.26 8.38 -2.79
C ILE A 3 -15.16 7.16 -1.88
N ASN A 4 -14.77 7.39 -0.64
CA ASN A 4 -14.63 6.32 0.34
C ASN A 4 -16.01 5.85 0.81
N ALA A 5 -16.51 4.76 0.22
CA ALA A 5 -17.81 4.19 0.54
C ALA A 5 -17.95 3.84 2.03
N LYS A 6 -16.87 3.37 2.67
CA LYS A 6 -16.87 3.02 4.10
C LYS A 6 -17.08 4.27 4.97
N GLN A 7 -16.51 5.41 4.60
CA GLN A 7 -16.73 6.66 5.32
C GLN A 7 -18.17 7.15 5.18
N VAL A 8 -18.77 7.07 3.98
CA VAL A 8 -20.19 7.41 3.78
C VAL A 8 -21.09 6.56 4.68
N VAL A 9 -20.88 5.25 4.69
CA VAL A 9 -21.62 4.32 5.57
C VAL A 9 -21.41 4.67 7.05
N ARG A 10 -20.18 5.01 7.44
CA ARG A 10 -19.85 5.41 8.81
C ARG A 10 -20.59 6.68 9.23
N PHE A 11 -20.58 7.73 8.41
CA PHE A 11 -21.29 8.98 8.72
C PHE A 11 -22.81 8.80 8.76
N ARG A 12 -23.37 8.01 7.84
CA ARG A 12 -24.78 7.66 7.87
C ARG A 12 -25.16 6.94 9.16
N ARG A 13 -24.37 5.94 9.57
CA ARG A 13 -24.59 5.19 10.80
C ARG A 13 -24.38 6.03 12.06
N SER A 14 -23.42 6.96 12.07
CA SER A 14 -23.22 7.85 13.24
C SER A 14 -24.39 8.80 13.46
N LYS A 15 -25.17 9.11 12.41
CA LYS A 15 -26.42 9.87 12.50
C LYS A 15 -27.66 8.98 12.64
N SER A 16 -27.48 7.66 12.80
CA SER A 16 -28.55 6.66 12.91
C SER A 16 -29.54 6.64 11.73
N TRP A 17 -29.04 6.90 10.51
CA TRP A 17 -29.89 6.98 9.32
C TRP A 17 -29.93 5.68 8.51
N SER A 18 -31.10 5.37 7.96
CA SER A 18 -31.27 4.41 6.86
C SER A 18 -30.76 4.98 5.53
N GLN A 19 -30.64 4.14 4.50
CA GLN A 19 -30.24 4.62 3.17
C GLN A 19 -31.30 5.54 2.56
N GLU A 20 -32.58 5.27 2.83
CA GLU A 20 -33.73 6.09 2.44
C GLU A 20 -33.68 7.46 3.14
N GLN A 21 -33.40 7.49 4.44
CA GLN A 21 -33.25 8.74 5.18
C GLN A 21 -32.07 9.56 4.65
N LEU A 22 -30.94 8.93 4.35
CA LEU A 22 -29.81 9.65 3.73
C LEU A 22 -30.18 10.20 2.35
N ALA A 23 -30.92 9.43 1.54
CA ALA A 23 -31.40 9.88 0.24
C ALA A 23 -32.27 11.14 0.37
N GLU A 24 -33.19 11.15 1.32
CA GLU A 24 -34.04 12.31 1.63
C GLU A 24 -33.21 13.52 2.09
N GLN A 25 -32.32 13.35 3.06
CA GLN A 25 -31.49 14.44 3.61
C GLN A 25 -30.50 15.03 2.59
N THR A 26 -30.07 14.25 1.61
CA THR A 26 -29.15 14.69 0.55
C THR A 26 -29.88 15.20 -0.70
N GLY A 27 -31.19 14.96 -0.81
CA GLY A 27 -31.94 15.17 -2.04
C GLY A 27 -31.49 14.28 -3.20
N LEU A 28 -30.79 13.17 -2.92
CA LEU A 28 -30.38 12.18 -3.92
C LEU A 28 -31.39 11.04 -3.97
N ASN A 29 -31.43 10.30 -5.08
CA ASN A 29 -32.28 9.10 -5.12
C ASN A 29 -31.64 7.95 -4.33
N LEU A 30 -32.48 7.05 -3.82
CA LEU A 30 -32.05 5.88 -3.05
C LEU A 30 -31.03 5.03 -3.83
N ARG A 31 -31.26 4.84 -5.14
CA ARG A 31 -30.34 4.08 -6.00
C ARG A 31 -28.94 4.70 -6.08
N THR A 32 -28.83 6.01 -6.00
CA THR A 32 -27.55 6.74 -5.98
C THR A 32 -26.84 6.51 -4.66
N ILE A 33 -27.56 6.58 -3.53
CA ILE A 33 -26.98 6.25 -2.22
C ILE A 33 -26.47 4.81 -2.20
N GLN A 34 -27.30 3.85 -2.62
CA GLN A 34 -26.92 2.44 -2.69
C GLN A 34 -25.70 2.21 -3.59
N ARG A 35 -25.69 2.81 -4.78
CA ARG A 35 -24.56 2.73 -5.72
C ARG A 35 -23.30 3.35 -5.13
N ILE A 36 -23.42 4.47 -4.42
CA ILE A 36 -22.30 5.13 -3.73
C ILE A 36 -21.74 4.23 -2.63
N GLU A 37 -22.59 3.65 -1.79
CA GLU A 37 -22.16 2.78 -0.68
C GLU A 37 -21.61 1.43 -1.15
N ASN A 38 -22.00 0.96 -2.34
CA ASN A 38 -21.53 -0.31 -2.90
C ASN A 38 -20.30 -0.17 -3.81
N GLU A 39 -20.26 0.86 -4.66
CA GLU A 39 -19.24 1.02 -5.71
C GLU A 39 -18.22 2.12 -5.39
N GLY A 40 -18.48 3.02 -4.43
CA GLY A 40 -17.58 4.13 -4.11
C GLY A 40 -17.47 5.18 -5.22
N VAL A 41 -18.48 5.30 -6.09
CA VAL A 41 -18.46 6.26 -7.21
C VAL A 41 -19.59 7.28 -7.08
N ALA A 42 -19.25 8.57 -7.06
CA ALA A 42 -20.20 9.67 -7.06
C ALA A 42 -19.88 10.72 -8.13
N SER A 43 -20.92 11.43 -8.57
CA SER A 43 -20.73 12.69 -9.31
C SER A 43 -20.20 13.77 -8.37
N MET A 44 -19.61 14.83 -8.91
CA MET A 44 -19.17 15.99 -8.11
C MET A 44 -20.35 16.61 -7.35
N ARG A 45 -21.53 16.70 -7.98
CA ARG A 45 -22.75 17.21 -7.35
C ARG A 45 -23.21 16.32 -6.19
N SER A 46 -23.22 15.01 -6.39
CA SER A 46 -23.60 14.05 -5.33
C SER A 46 -22.62 14.09 -4.16
N SER A 47 -21.33 14.24 -4.44
CA SER A 47 -20.29 14.33 -3.41
C SER A 47 -20.45 15.60 -2.58
N LYS A 48 -20.72 16.75 -3.23
CA LYS A 48 -21.03 18.01 -2.54
C LYS A 48 -22.30 17.93 -1.69
N ALA A 49 -23.35 17.28 -2.19
CA ALA A 49 -24.58 17.07 -1.43
C ALA A 49 -24.34 16.24 -0.17
N LEU A 50 -23.62 15.12 -0.30
CA LEU A 50 -23.23 14.27 0.85
C LEU A 50 -22.38 15.04 1.86
N ALA A 51 -21.37 15.78 1.39
CA ALA A 51 -20.48 16.56 2.24
C ALA A 51 -21.26 17.61 3.04
N ALA A 52 -22.17 18.33 2.38
CA ALA A 52 -23.05 19.31 3.04
C ALA A 52 -23.99 18.65 4.06
N THR A 53 -24.62 17.51 3.73
CA THR A 53 -25.51 16.79 4.66
C THR A 53 -24.76 16.23 5.88
N PHE A 54 -23.50 15.85 5.71
CA PHE A 54 -22.66 15.34 6.80
C PHE A 54 -21.93 16.44 7.58
N ASP A 55 -21.95 17.68 7.11
CA ASP A 55 -21.19 18.81 7.67
C ASP A 55 -19.67 18.55 7.66
N VAL A 56 -19.16 18.10 6.51
CA VAL A 56 -17.74 17.80 6.28
C VAL A 56 -17.27 18.41 4.97
N GLU A 57 -15.96 18.55 4.80
CA GLU A 57 -15.39 18.92 3.50
C GLU A 57 -15.53 17.78 2.49
N VAL A 58 -15.65 18.12 1.20
CA VAL A 58 -15.78 17.13 0.12
C VAL A 58 -14.59 16.18 0.08
N ASP A 59 -13.39 16.68 0.39
CA ASP A 59 -12.16 15.88 0.44
C ASP A 59 -12.19 14.85 1.58
N SER A 60 -12.95 15.08 2.65
CA SER A 60 -13.15 14.11 3.73
C SER A 60 -14.00 12.90 3.31
N LEU A 61 -14.67 12.97 2.15
CA LEU A 61 -15.37 11.85 1.53
C LEU A 61 -14.57 11.22 0.40
N SER A 62 -13.49 11.86 -0.05
CA SER A 62 -12.67 11.34 -1.13
C SER A 62 -12.01 10.04 -0.67
N GLU A 63 -11.90 9.08 -1.60
CA GLU A 63 -10.97 7.99 -1.42
C GLU A 63 -9.59 8.62 -1.60
N LEU A 64 -9.04 9.16 -0.50
CA LEU A 64 -7.61 9.40 -0.44
C LEU A 64 -7.02 8.02 -0.72
N ASP A 65 -6.36 7.84 -1.86
CA ASP A 65 -5.43 6.74 -2.03
C ASP A 65 -4.58 6.82 -0.76
N GLU A 66 -4.73 5.86 0.16
CA GLU A 66 -3.75 5.67 1.21
C GLU A 66 -2.46 5.48 0.43
N GLN A 67 -1.67 6.56 0.31
CA GLN A 67 -0.38 6.51 -0.32
C GLN A 67 0.44 5.70 0.65
N ILE A 68 0.42 4.38 0.46
CA ILE A 68 1.30 3.47 1.17
C ILE A 68 2.70 3.96 0.82
N ARG A 69 3.33 4.63 1.78
CA ARG A 69 4.70 5.09 1.62
C ARG A 69 5.57 3.88 1.86
N TYR A 70 6.49 3.63 0.95
CA TYR A 70 7.48 2.58 1.12
C TYR A 70 8.78 3.21 1.61
N GLU A 71 9.33 2.64 2.66
CA GLU A 71 10.71 2.88 3.04
C GLU A 71 11.57 1.79 2.41
N PHE A 72 12.67 2.20 1.77
CA PHE A 72 13.62 1.30 1.14
C PHE A 72 14.95 1.33 1.88
N LYS A 73 15.59 0.17 1.95
CA LYS A 73 16.99 0.07 2.38
C LYS A 73 17.75 -0.90 1.48
N VAL A 74 19.05 -0.66 1.35
CA VAL A 74 19.97 -1.56 0.66
C VAL A 74 20.79 -2.30 1.71
N VAL A 75 20.87 -3.62 1.58
CA VAL A 75 21.67 -4.50 2.43
C VAL A 75 22.74 -5.14 1.54
N GLU A 76 24.00 -4.92 1.89
CA GLU A 76 25.12 -5.61 1.26
C GLU A 76 25.33 -6.96 1.95
N ILE A 77 25.25 -8.04 1.18
CA ILE A 77 25.49 -9.40 1.70
C ILE A 77 26.72 -9.96 1.02
N ALA A 78 27.67 -10.46 1.81
CA ALA A 78 28.84 -11.14 1.26
C ALA A 78 28.39 -12.37 0.46
N PHE A 79 28.86 -12.45 -0.78
CA PHE A 79 28.56 -13.52 -1.72
C PHE A 79 29.84 -13.87 -2.45
N ASP A 80 30.52 -14.92 -2.03
CA ASP A 80 31.64 -15.45 -2.82
C ASP A 80 31.08 -16.52 -3.77
N ALA A 81 31.17 -16.29 -5.08
CA ALA A 81 30.77 -17.26 -6.08
C ALA A 81 31.50 -18.61 -5.94
N ARG A 82 32.67 -18.64 -5.28
CA ARG A 82 33.40 -19.87 -4.94
C ARG A 82 32.73 -20.66 -3.81
N ILE A 83 32.00 -20.00 -2.89
CA ILE A 83 31.22 -20.68 -1.84
C ILE A 83 30.02 -21.42 -2.46
N ALA A 84 29.46 -20.94 -3.56
CA ALA A 84 28.39 -21.63 -4.28
C ALA A 84 28.85 -22.97 -4.92
N LEU A 85 30.16 -23.19 -5.08
CA LEU A 85 30.76 -24.43 -5.57
C LEU A 85 31.08 -25.43 -4.44
N ASP A 86 31.11 -25.00 -3.18
CA ASP A 86 31.21 -25.89 -2.01
C ASP A 86 29.81 -26.47 -1.71
N PHE A 87 29.46 -27.56 -2.39
CA PHE A 87 28.18 -28.29 -2.29
C PHE A 87 27.79 -28.74 -0.86
N ASN A 88 28.62 -28.51 0.16
CA ASN A 88 28.41 -28.93 1.54
C ASN A 88 28.10 -27.80 2.53
N LYS A 89 28.05 -26.53 2.09
CA LYS A 89 27.45 -25.45 2.87
C LYS A 89 26.34 -24.79 2.05
N PRO A 90 25.08 -24.86 2.46
CA PRO A 90 24.04 -24.08 1.80
C PRO A 90 24.32 -22.60 2.07
N LEU A 91 24.97 -21.91 1.13
CA LEU A 91 25.03 -20.45 1.06
C LEU A 91 23.62 -19.85 1.17
N ALA A 92 22.63 -20.59 0.69
CA ALA A 92 21.22 -20.34 0.91
C ALA A 92 20.84 -20.22 2.39
N SER A 93 21.43 -20.98 3.32
CA SER A 93 21.07 -20.94 4.74
C SER A 93 21.54 -19.67 5.44
N GLU A 94 22.76 -19.20 5.16
CA GLU A 94 23.28 -17.96 5.76
C GLU A 94 22.57 -16.74 5.17
N LEU A 95 22.35 -16.74 3.85
CA LEU A 95 21.55 -15.72 3.17
C LEU A 95 20.09 -15.72 3.69
N ASN A 96 19.46 -16.88 3.80
CA ASN A 96 18.10 -16.99 4.32
C ASN A 96 18.03 -16.55 5.78
N ALA A 97 19.04 -16.81 6.60
CA ALA A 97 19.06 -16.34 7.99
C ALA A 97 19.05 -14.81 8.07
N GLU A 98 19.87 -14.13 7.26
CA GLU A 98 19.90 -12.66 7.25
C GLU A 98 18.62 -12.05 6.65
N LEU A 99 18.11 -12.62 5.56
CA LEU A 99 16.83 -12.19 4.98
C LEU A 99 15.66 -12.40 5.95
N ASN A 100 15.62 -13.54 6.65
CA ASN A 100 14.59 -13.84 7.64
C ASN A 100 14.63 -12.87 8.83
N LYS A 101 15.83 -12.46 9.28
CA LYS A 101 15.99 -11.44 10.33
C LYS A 101 15.38 -10.10 9.91
N HIS A 102 15.59 -9.68 8.66
CA HIS A 102 14.94 -8.48 8.13
C HIS A 102 13.43 -8.66 7.93
N GLY A 103 13.00 -9.86 7.53
CA GLY A 103 11.59 -10.24 7.46
C GLY A 103 10.86 -10.09 8.80
N GLN A 104 11.48 -10.55 9.89
CA GLN A 104 10.95 -10.38 11.26
C GLN A 104 10.83 -8.91 11.66
N ALA A 105 11.69 -8.04 11.13
CA ALA A 105 11.64 -6.59 11.33
C ALA A 105 10.68 -5.87 10.36
N GLY A 106 9.84 -6.61 9.62
CA GLY A 106 8.81 -6.08 8.73
C GLY A 106 9.29 -5.69 7.33
N TRP A 107 10.53 -6.05 6.96
CA TRP A 107 11.07 -5.78 5.64
C TRP A 107 10.75 -6.91 4.66
N LYS A 108 10.21 -6.55 3.49
CA LYS A 108 9.93 -7.47 2.38
C LYS A 108 11.03 -7.35 1.32
N LEU A 109 11.42 -8.47 0.72
CA LEU A 109 12.39 -8.49 -0.37
C LEU A 109 11.80 -7.84 -1.62
N ALA A 110 12.44 -6.78 -2.10
CA ALA A 110 12.05 -6.09 -3.33
C ALA A 110 12.88 -6.58 -4.52
N GLN A 111 14.21 -6.62 -4.37
CA GLN A 111 15.11 -7.02 -5.47
C GLN A 111 16.46 -7.54 -4.95
N VAL A 112 17.07 -8.46 -5.68
CA VAL A 112 18.47 -8.87 -5.49
C VAL A 112 19.25 -8.51 -6.76
N ILE A 113 20.35 -7.80 -6.60
CA ILE A 113 21.26 -7.41 -7.69
C ILE A 113 22.57 -8.18 -7.51
N ALA A 114 22.91 -8.96 -8.53
CA ALA A 114 24.16 -9.71 -8.60
C ALA A 114 25.28 -8.86 -9.24
N PRO A 115 26.56 -9.14 -8.92
CA PRO A 115 27.71 -8.38 -9.42
C PRO A 115 27.77 -8.27 -10.96
N ASP A 116 27.38 -9.34 -11.66
CA ASP A 116 27.47 -9.48 -13.10
C ASP A 116 26.37 -8.73 -13.88
N LYS A 117 25.32 -8.26 -13.19
CA LYS A 117 24.13 -7.66 -13.82
C LYS A 117 24.09 -6.13 -13.81
N ILE A 118 25.17 -5.45 -13.46
CA ILE A 118 25.12 -3.99 -13.32
C ILE A 118 25.57 -3.28 -14.60
N MET A 119 24.69 -2.44 -15.14
CA MET A 119 24.98 -1.49 -16.21
C MET A 119 25.24 -0.10 -15.61
N GLY A 120 26.45 0.44 -15.75
CA GLY A 120 26.82 1.80 -15.34
C GLY A 120 27.99 1.88 -14.34
N ASN A 121 28.25 3.08 -13.77
CA ASN A 121 29.40 3.37 -12.90
C ASN A 121 29.32 2.81 -11.47
N TYR A 122 28.29 2.04 -11.12
CA TYR A 122 28.15 1.41 -9.80
C TYR A 122 28.55 -0.05 -9.88
N ALA A 123 29.85 -0.35 -9.76
CA ALA A 123 30.32 -1.73 -9.67
C ALA A 123 30.06 -2.27 -8.25
N VAL A 124 29.26 -3.33 -8.15
CA VAL A 124 29.21 -4.12 -6.92
C VAL A 124 30.43 -5.02 -6.91
N PRO A 125 31.23 -5.05 -5.83
CA PRO A 125 32.36 -5.96 -5.74
C PRO A 125 31.93 -7.40 -6.04
N ASP A 126 32.74 -8.15 -6.79
CA ASP A 126 32.46 -9.54 -7.22
C ASP A 126 32.09 -10.50 -6.08
N ASN A 127 32.40 -10.10 -4.83
CA ASN A 127 32.12 -10.84 -3.62
C ASN A 127 30.89 -10.35 -2.82
N LYS A 128 29.97 -9.60 -3.42
CA LYS A 128 28.80 -9.03 -2.73
C LYS A 128 27.51 -9.11 -3.56
N LEU A 129 26.39 -9.27 -2.87
CA LEU A 129 25.04 -9.06 -3.39
C LEU A 129 24.47 -7.77 -2.80
N LEU A 130 23.77 -7.00 -3.61
CA LEU A 130 22.91 -5.92 -3.11
C LEU A 130 21.48 -6.42 -3.01
N VAL A 131 20.93 -6.38 -1.81
CA VAL A 131 19.54 -6.73 -1.54
C VAL A 131 18.76 -5.46 -1.22
N ILE A 132 17.81 -5.12 -2.10
CA ILE A 132 16.87 -4.03 -1.88
C ILE A 132 15.69 -4.59 -1.11
N MET A 133 15.42 -3.99 0.05
CA MET A 133 14.33 -4.34 0.94
C MET A 133 13.36 -3.17 1.04
N GLN A 134 12.07 -3.45 1.13
CA GLN A 134 11.02 -2.45 1.28
C GLN A 134 10.12 -2.75 2.48
N ARG A 135 9.62 -1.74 3.16
CA ARG A 135 8.55 -1.89 4.16
C ARG A 135 7.49 -0.82 3.97
N GLU A 136 6.24 -1.18 4.26
CA GLU A 136 5.11 -0.27 4.22
C GLU A 136 5.15 0.62 5.46
N VAL A 137 4.98 1.92 5.27
CA VAL A 137 4.87 2.93 6.33
C VAL A 137 3.48 3.54 6.19
N LEU A 138 2.62 3.27 7.17
CA LEU A 138 1.31 3.89 7.25
C LEU A 138 1.49 5.42 7.35
N SER A 139 0.80 6.16 6.49
CA SER A 139 0.90 7.61 6.37
C SER A 139 0.33 8.34 7.57
#